data_AF-A0A2Z5R090-F1
#
_entry.id   AF-A0A2Z5R090-F1
#
_cell.length_a   1.000
_cell.length_b   1.000
_cell.length_c   1.000
_cell.angle_alpha   90.00
_cell.angle_beta   90.00
_cell.angle_gamma   90.00
#
_symmetry.space_group_name_H-M   'P 1'
#
loop_
_entity.id
_entity.type
_entity.pdbx_description
1 polymer ?
#
loop_
_entity_poly.entity_id
_entity_poly.type
_entity_poly.pdbx_seq_one_letter_code
_entity_poly.pdbx_strand_id
1 'polypeptide(L)'
;MTTSEHKTLTLTERRTRLKQLIAEHKPVEEYQKVLSGATEEERASLVRTLSPTKLKEPKNRFTPLGTYAVTALTKKPARAAQLILQLCWDNYKHRDAIARYAAAGASERPNDWVLEYVAETCFMDELWPLSQTLLRERGLICEDEEYLKGFQARIPAVNTASTHNHQEALEFLQKILPALRSSGHFSGWRAPCWRNTPTDFSTPTAAC
;
A
#
# COMPACT_ATOMS: atom_id res chain seq x y z
N MET A 1 7.98 -8.46 -27.41
CA MET A 1 7.35 -7.27 -26.81
C MET A 1 5.98 -7.11 -27.44
N THR A 2 4.92 -7.60 -26.80
CA THR A 2 3.55 -7.41 -27.28
C THR A 2 2.97 -6.21 -26.56
N THR A 3 2.99 -5.05 -27.21
CA THR A 3 2.25 -3.87 -26.77
C THR A 3 0.76 -4.22 -26.88
N SER A 4 0.17 -4.65 -25.77
CA SER A 4 -1.28 -4.78 -25.65
C SER A 4 -1.87 -3.40 -25.83
N GLU A 5 -2.43 -3.11 -27.01
CA GLU A 5 -3.28 -1.96 -27.23
C GLU A 5 -4.42 -2.00 -26.19
N HIS A 6 -4.26 -1.26 -25.11
CA HIS A 6 -5.36 -1.04 -24.17
C HIS A 6 -6.40 -0.18 -24.88
N LYS A 7 -7.41 -0.84 -25.48
CA LYS A 7 -8.59 -0.18 -26.02
C LYS A 7 -9.14 0.77 -24.95
N THR A 8 -9.00 2.08 -25.18
CA THR A 8 -9.52 3.09 -24.28
C THR A 8 -11.05 3.06 -24.35
N LEU A 9 -11.69 2.57 -23.29
CA LEU A 9 -13.14 2.53 -23.19
C LEU A 9 -13.68 3.93 -22.89
N THR A 10 -14.73 4.32 -23.60
CA THR A 10 -15.50 5.53 -23.28
C THR A 10 -16.26 5.37 -21.96
N LEU A 11 -16.60 6.47 -21.28
CA LEU A 11 -17.41 6.44 -20.05
C LEU A 11 -18.73 5.65 -20.21
N THR A 12 -19.39 5.77 -21.36
CA THR A 12 -20.64 5.04 -21.65
C THR A 12 -20.40 3.54 -21.76
N GLU A 13 -19.35 3.11 -22.47
CA GLU A 13 -18.98 1.69 -22.55
C GLU A 13 -18.60 1.14 -21.17
N ARG A 14 -17.83 1.90 -20.37
CA ARG A 14 -17.49 1.52 -19.00
C ARG A 14 -18.75 1.30 -18.17
N ARG A 15 -19.71 2.22 -18.21
CA ARG A 15 -20.99 2.08 -17.48
C ARG A 15 -21.79 0.85 -17.92
N THR A 16 -21.93 0.64 -19.23
CA THR A 16 -22.66 -0.51 -19.77
C THR A 16 -22.01 -1.82 -19.34
N ARG A 17 -20.68 -1.91 -19.47
CA ARG A 17 -19.94 -3.11 -19.11
C ARG A 17 -19.97 -3.38 -17.61
N LEU A 18 -19.82 -2.38 -16.76
CA LEU A 18 -19.95 -2.54 -15.31
C LEU A 18 -21.34 -3.08 -14.91
N LYS A 19 -22.42 -2.57 -15.51
CA LYS A 19 -23.78 -3.09 -15.24
C LYS A 19 -23.92 -4.55 -15.64
N GLN A 20 -23.35 -4.94 -16.78
CA GLN A 20 -23.33 -6.33 -17.23
C GLN A 20 -22.55 -7.22 -16.25
N LEU A 21 -21.36 -6.79 -15.82
CA LEU A 21 -20.55 -7.54 -14.85
C LEU A 21 -21.27 -7.75 -13.50
N ILE A 22 -22.07 -6.77 -13.07
CA ILE A 22 -22.90 -6.88 -11.86
C ILE A 22 -23.98 -7.93 -12.05
N ALA A 23 -24.70 -7.89 -13.18
CA ALA A 23 -25.77 -8.85 -13.48
C ALA A 23 -25.24 -10.28 -13.62
N GLU A 24 -24.03 -10.44 -14.15
CA GLU A 24 -23.39 -11.75 -14.36
C GLU A 24 -22.55 -12.21 -13.14
N HIS A 25 -22.52 -11.45 -12.04
CA HIS A 25 -21.75 -11.75 -10.83
C HIS A 25 -20.27 -12.09 -11.10
N LYS A 26 -19.64 -11.33 -11.99
CA LYS A 26 -18.24 -11.57 -12.39
C LYS A 26 -17.25 -11.29 -11.25
N PRO A 27 -16.04 -11.88 -11.31
CA PRO A 27 -15.01 -11.63 -10.31
C PRO A 27 -14.35 -10.24 -10.50
N VAL A 28 -13.61 -9.77 -9.48
CA VAL A 28 -13.09 -8.37 -9.40
C VAL A 28 -12.15 -8.03 -10.55
N GLU A 29 -11.42 -9.02 -11.07
CA GLU A 29 -10.46 -8.88 -12.16
C GLU A 29 -11.13 -8.38 -13.45
N GLU A 30 -12.40 -8.71 -13.69
CA GLU A 30 -13.15 -8.18 -14.83
C GLU A 30 -13.50 -6.70 -14.63
N TYR A 31 -13.76 -6.27 -13.39
CA TYR A 31 -13.98 -4.86 -13.07
C TYR A 31 -12.69 -4.04 -13.19
N GLN A 32 -11.55 -4.61 -12.83
CA GLN A 32 -10.23 -4.00 -13.01
C GLN A 32 -9.98 -3.67 -14.48
N LYS A 33 -10.20 -4.64 -15.39
CA LYS A 33 -10.08 -4.41 -16.84
C LYS A 33 -10.96 -3.25 -17.33
N VAL A 34 -12.18 -3.12 -16.79
CA VAL A 34 -13.13 -2.05 -17.17
C VAL A 34 -12.78 -0.70 -16.55
N LEU A 35 -12.19 -0.65 -15.36
CA LEU A 35 -11.73 0.59 -14.74
C LEU A 35 -10.33 1.00 -15.18
N SER A 36 -9.60 0.10 -15.87
CA SER A 36 -8.23 0.35 -16.26
C SER A 36 -8.10 1.59 -17.14
N GLY A 37 -7.19 2.49 -16.76
CA GLY A 37 -6.95 3.75 -17.45
C GLY A 37 -8.12 4.75 -17.40
N ALA A 38 -9.06 4.61 -16.47
CA ALA A 38 -10.10 5.61 -16.23
C ALA A 38 -9.51 6.86 -15.58
N THR A 39 -9.90 8.03 -16.07
CA THR A 39 -9.61 9.34 -15.46
C THR A 39 -10.34 9.52 -14.13
N GLU A 40 -9.94 10.52 -13.34
CA GLU A 40 -10.59 10.82 -12.06
C GLU A 40 -12.04 11.30 -12.24
N GLU A 41 -12.32 12.02 -13.33
CA GLU A 41 -13.65 12.47 -13.73
C GLU A 41 -14.55 11.30 -14.11
N GLU A 42 -14.00 10.32 -14.83
CA GLU A 42 -14.70 9.08 -15.15
C GLU A 42 -14.95 8.26 -13.88
N ARG A 43 -13.95 8.08 -13.01
CA ARG A 43 -14.10 7.34 -11.75
C ARG A 43 -15.19 7.98 -10.87
N ALA A 44 -15.19 9.30 -10.72
CA ALA A 44 -16.24 10.03 -10.02
C ALA A 44 -17.63 9.81 -10.64
N SER A 45 -17.69 9.75 -11.97
CA SER A 45 -18.92 9.48 -12.72
C SER A 45 -19.40 8.03 -12.62
N LEU A 46 -18.50 7.08 -12.36
CA LEU A 46 -18.77 5.64 -12.26
C LEU A 46 -19.22 5.22 -10.86
N VAL A 47 -18.98 6.02 -9.82
CA VAL A 47 -19.50 5.81 -8.44
C VAL A 47 -21.02 5.57 -8.44
N ARG A 48 -21.77 6.26 -9.31
CA ARG A 48 -23.23 6.07 -9.42
C ARG A 48 -23.64 4.71 -9.97
N THR A 49 -22.75 4.06 -10.71
CA THR A 49 -22.96 2.73 -11.31
C THR A 49 -22.49 1.62 -10.37
N LEU A 50 -21.30 1.79 -9.80
CA LEU A 50 -20.69 0.86 -8.86
C LEU A 50 -20.55 1.55 -7.49
N SER A 51 -21.68 1.69 -6.78
CA SER A 51 -21.72 2.45 -5.51
C SER A 51 -20.99 1.70 -4.39
N PRO A 52 -19.84 2.22 -3.89
CA PRO A 52 -19.03 1.49 -2.92
C PRO A 52 -19.72 1.27 -1.58
N THR A 53 -20.67 2.15 -1.20
CA THR A 53 -21.44 2.02 0.04
C THR A 53 -22.55 0.98 -0.07
N LYS A 54 -23.25 0.93 -1.21
CA LYS A 54 -24.32 -0.06 -1.44
C LYS A 54 -23.77 -1.49 -1.55
N LEU A 55 -22.54 -1.65 -2.04
CA LEU A 55 -21.86 -2.95 -2.12
C LEU A 55 -21.43 -3.52 -0.75
N LYS A 56 -21.64 -2.76 0.34
CA LYS A 56 -21.30 -3.13 1.72
C LYS A 56 -22.54 -3.36 2.60
N GLU A 57 -23.75 -3.24 2.06
CA GLU A 57 -24.99 -3.43 2.81
C GLU A 57 -25.56 -4.86 2.63
N PRO A 58 -26.02 -5.54 3.71
CA PRO A 58 -26.20 -5.05 5.08
C PRO A 58 -24.99 -5.33 6.00
N LYS A 59 -24.76 -4.43 6.98
CA LYS A 59 -23.81 -4.54 8.11
C LYS A 59 -22.31 -4.41 7.79
N ASN A 60 -21.92 -3.59 6.81
CA ASN A 60 -20.51 -3.40 6.44
C ASN A 60 -19.77 -4.73 6.19
N ARG A 61 -20.47 -5.69 5.58
CA ARG A 61 -19.90 -7.01 5.30
C ARG A 61 -18.80 -6.87 4.26
N PHE A 62 -17.67 -7.52 4.52
CA PHE A 62 -16.60 -7.63 3.54
C PHE A 62 -17.12 -8.25 2.23
N THR A 63 -16.92 -7.52 1.13
CA THR A 63 -17.02 -8.07 -0.22
C THR A 63 -15.75 -7.67 -1.00
N PRO A 64 -15.17 -8.59 -1.80
CA PRO A 64 -14.05 -8.26 -2.69
C PRO A 64 -14.32 -7.03 -3.56
N LEU A 65 -15.46 -7.03 -4.25
CA LEU A 65 -15.86 -5.95 -5.16
C LEU A 65 -16.13 -4.64 -4.43
N GLY A 66 -16.83 -4.67 -3.29
CA GLY A 66 -17.10 -3.47 -2.50
C GLY A 66 -15.81 -2.84 -1.96
N THR A 67 -14.86 -3.67 -1.51
CA THR A 67 -13.56 -3.19 -1.02
C THR A 67 -12.75 -2.55 -2.15
N TYR A 68 -12.67 -3.24 -3.30
CA TYR A 68 -12.01 -2.71 -4.49
C TYR A 68 -12.64 -1.38 -4.95
N ALA A 69 -13.98 -1.31 -5.02
CA ALA A 69 -14.69 -0.12 -5.44
C ALA A 69 -14.46 1.09 -4.53
N VAL A 70 -14.22 0.87 -3.23
CA VAL A 70 -13.92 1.97 -2.28
C VAL A 70 -12.67 2.71 -2.72
N THR A 71 -11.54 2.02 -2.89
CA THR A 71 -10.28 2.70 -3.23
C THR A 71 -10.21 3.05 -4.72
N ALA A 72 -10.90 2.31 -5.60
CA ALA A 72 -10.91 2.60 -7.03
C ALA A 72 -11.74 3.82 -7.43
N LEU A 73 -12.80 4.15 -6.67
CA LEU A 73 -13.80 5.16 -7.07
C LEU A 73 -14.05 6.27 -6.05
N THR A 74 -13.66 6.11 -4.79
CA THR A 74 -13.89 7.17 -3.79
C THR A 74 -12.94 8.34 -4.06
N LYS A 75 -13.53 9.48 -4.46
CA LYS A 75 -12.78 10.68 -4.83
C LYS A 75 -11.81 11.14 -3.74
N LYS A 76 -12.28 11.24 -2.49
CA LYS A 76 -11.45 11.71 -1.36
C LYS A 76 -10.67 10.55 -0.73
N PRO A 77 -9.33 10.58 -0.71
CA PRO A 77 -8.52 9.49 -0.17
C PRO A 77 -8.72 9.33 1.34
N ALA A 78 -8.80 10.40 2.14
CA ALA A 78 -9.14 10.32 3.56
C ALA A 78 -10.49 9.62 3.81
N ARG A 79 -11.50 9.87 2.96
CA ARG A 79 -12.78 9.16 3.06
C ARG A 79 -12.64 7.67 2.69
N ALA A 80 -11.84 7.35 1.67
CA ALA A 80 -11.56 5.98 1.30
C ALA A 80 -10.85 5.23 2.43
N ALA A 81 -9.84 5.86 3.05
CA ALA A 81 -9.12 5.34 4.21
C ALA A 81 -10.10 5.00 5.33
N GLN A 82 -10.91 5.97 5.78
CA GLN A 82 -11.94 5.74 6.81
C GLN A 82 -12.87 4.55 6.50
N LEU A 83 -13.31 4.42 5.25
CA LEU A 83 -14.17 3.31 4.82
C LEU A 83 -13.46 1.95 4.82
N ILE A 84 -12.16 1.91 4.57
CA ILE A 84 -11.34 0.70 4.66
C ILE A 84 -11.01 0.36 6.11
N LEU A 85 -10.65 1.36 6.93
CA LEU A 85 -10.40 1.20 8.37
C LEU A 85 -11.62 0.59 9.07
N GLN A 86 -12.80 1.16 8.80
CA GLN A 86 -14.06 0.64 9.34
C GLN A 86 -14.32 -0.81 8.88
N LEU A 87 -14.07 -1.13 7.60
CA LEU A 87 -14.18 -2.51 7.12
C LEU A 87 -13.24 -3.47 7.85
N CYS A 88 -11.99 -3.08 8.09
CA CYS A 88 -11.01 -3.90 8.80
C CYS A 88 -11.40 -4.15 10.27
N TRP A 89 -12.03 -3.17 10.93
CA TRP A 89 -12.57 -3.36 12.28
C TRP A 89 -13.76 -4.31 12.30
N ASP A 90 -14.73 -4.11 11.41
CA ASP A 90 -15.94 -4.93 11.37
C ASP A 90 -15.71 -6.35 10.83
N ASN A 91 -14.59 -6.58 10.13
CA ASN A 91 -14.28 -7.84 9.46
C ASN A 91 -12.85 -8.32 9.77
N TYR A 92 -12.51 -8.43 11.06
CA TYR A 92 -11.17 -8.80 11.55
C TYR A 92 -10.53 -9.99 10.80
N LYS A 93 -11.29 -11.07 10.57
CA LYS A 93 -10.80 -12.29 9.89
C LYS A 93 -10.47 -12.11 8.40
N HIS A 94 -10.83 -10.97 7.82
CA HIS A 94 -10.67 -10.67 6.40
C HIS A 94 -9.70 -9.53 6.13
N ARG A 95 -8.97 -9.02 7.14
CA ARG A 95 -8.06 -7.86 7.01
C ARG A 95 -7.05 -8.01 5.87
N ASP A 96 -6.43 -9.18 5.70
CA ASP A 96 -5.50 -9.43 4.60
C ASP A 96 -6.18 -9.37 3.22
N ALA A 97 -7.40 -9.90 3.11
CA ALA A 97 -8.17 -9.83 1.88
C ALA A 97 -8.62 -8.38 1.60
N ILE A 98 -9.02 -7.64 2.64
CA ILE A 98 -9.39 -6.23 2.54
C ILE A 98 -8.21 -5.41 2.03
N ALA A 99 -7.02 -5.58 2.63
CA ALA A 99 -5.81 -4.93 2.17
C ALA A 99 -5.56 -5.24 0.68
N ARG A 100 -5.51 -6.52 0.28
CA ARG A 100 -5.27 -6.87 -1.13
C ARG A 100 -6.21 -6.19 -2.13
N TYR A 101 -7.53 -6.20 -1.87
CA TYR A 101 -8.49 -5.54 -2.77
C TYR A 101 -8.44 -4.02 -2.71
N ALA A 102 -8.14 -3.44 -1.53
CA ALA A 102 -7.93 -2.02 -1.38
C ALA A 102 -6.70 -1.55 -2.19
N ALA A 103 -5.60 -2.30 -2.14
CA ALA A 103 -4.39 -2.04 -2.93
C ALA A 103 -4.69 -2.10 -4.43
N ALA A 104 -5.41 -3.14 -4.87
CA ALA A 104 -5.78 -3.29 -6.27
C ALA A 104 -6.66 -2.14 -6.78
N GLY A 105 -7.53 -1.57 -5.95
CA GLY A 105 -8.31 -0.39 -6.33
C GLY A 105 -7.48 0.90 -6.31
N ALA A 106 -6.50 0.99 -5.42
CA ALA A 106 -5.61 2.14 -5.31
C ALA A 106 -4.51 2.16 -6.40
N SER A 107 -4.17 1.01 -6.99
CA SER A 107 -2.99 0.81 -7.86
C SER A 107 -2.97 1.66 -9.13
N GLU A 108 -4.11 2.13 -9.62
CA GLU A 108 -4.20 3.03 -10.78
C GLU A 108 -4.61 4.46 -10.42
N ARG A 109 -4.75 4.78 -9.13
CA ARG A 109 -5.02 6.14 -8.66
C ARG A 109 -3.79 7.03 -8.91
N PRO A 110 -3.95 8.35 -9.11
CA PRO A 110 -2.81 9.24 -9.24
C PRO A 110 -1.97 9.29 -7.95
N ASN A 111 -0.71 9.71 -8.06
CA ASN A 111 0.26 9.60 -6.97
C ASN A 111 -0.09 10.48 -5.77
N ASP A 112 -0.59 11.68 -6.00
CA ASP A 112 -1.10 12.59 -4.96
C ASP A 112 -2.20 11.94 -4.12
N TRP A 113 -3.16 11.26 -4.78
CA TRP A 113 -4.21 10.53 -4.09
C TRP A 113 -3.66 9.39 -3.24
N VAL A 114 -2.67 8.66 -3.76
CA VAL A 114 -2.04 7.54 -3.03
C VAL A 114 -1.25 8.03 -1.83
N LEU A 115 -0.51 9.14 -1.94
CA LEU A 115 0.24 9.71 -0.83
C LEU A 115 -0.69 10.10 0.33
N GLU A 116 -1.80 10.81 0.04
CA GLU A 116 -2.79 11.18 1.07
C GLU A 116 -3.47 9.93 1.65
N TYR A 117 -3.81 8.93 0.82
CA TYR A 117 -4.40 7.67 1.30
C TYR A 117 -3.47 6.89 2.23
N VAL A 118 -2.17 6.86 1.91
CA VAL A 118 -1.16 6.18 2.72
C VAL A 118 -0.94 6.90 4.06
N ALA A 119 -0.91 8.24 4.08
CA ALA A 119 -0.84 9.01 5.31
C ALA A 119 -2.00 8.66 6.27
N GLU A 120 -3.21 8.53 5.73
CA GLU A 120 -4.42 8.22 6.50
C GLU A 120 -4.52 6.77 6.98
N THR A 121 -3.75 5.85 6.40
CA THR A 121 -3.79 4.42 6.74
C THR A 121 -2.54 3.92 7.47
N CYS A 122 -1.54 4.79 7.64
CA CYS A 122 -0.21 4.41 8.11
C CYS A 122 -0.19 3.83 9.53
N PHE A 123 -1.16 4.14 10.39
CA PHE A 123 -1.18 3.65 11.77
C PHE A 123 -1.76 2.25 11.94
N MET A 124 -2.41 1.67 10.92
CA MET A 124 -2.92 0.30 11.02
C MET A 124 -1.92 -0.73 10.52
N ASP A 125 -1.57 -1.68 11.39
CA ASP A 125 -0.59 -2.72 11.09
C ASP A 125 -0.98 -3.57 9.88
N GLU A 126 -2.27 -3.83 9.65
CA GLU A 126 -2.72 -4.64 8.52
C GLU A 126 -2.72 -3.86 7.19
N LEU A 127 -2.80 -2.53 7.25
CA LEU A 127 -2.71 -1.66 6.07
C LEU A 127 -1.28 -1.15 5.84
N TRP A 128 -0.39 -1.37 6.78
CA TRP A 128 1.01 -0.97 6.67
C TRP A 128 1.72 -1.68 5.50
N PRO A 129 1.70 -3.02 5.36
CA PRO A 129 2.32 -3.70 4.22
C PRO A 129 1.77 -3.21 2.87
N LEU A 130 0.48 -2.91 2.81
CA LEU A 130 -0.18 -2.34 1.64
C LEU A 130 0.37 -0.97 1.28
N SER A 131 0.46 -0.08 2.27
CA SER A 131 0.99 1.26 2.10
C SER A 131 2.42 1.22 1.56
N GLN A 132 3.24 0.33 2.13
CA GLN A 132 4.61 0.12 1.67
C GLN A 132 4.66 -0.42 0.24
N THR A 133 3.76 -1.32 -0.16
CA THR A 133 3.69 -1.83 -1.53
C THR A 133 3.32 -0.74 -2.52
N LEU A 134 2.28 0.05 -2.23
CA LEU A 134 1.85 1.17 -3.09
C LEU A 134 2.98 2.19 -3.29
N LEU A 135 3.70 2.54 -2.22
CA LEU A 135 4.84 3.45 -2.32
C LEU A 135 5.99 2.84 -3.12
N ARG A 136 6.37 1.58 -2.84
CA ARG A 136 7.48 0.87 -3.50
C ARG A 136 7.27 0.70 -5.00
N GLU A 137 6.12 0.18 -5.40
CA GLU A 137 5.82 -0.12 -6.81
C GLU A 137 5.84 1.15 -7.68
N ARG A 138 5.66 2.31 -7.06
CA ARG A 138 5.61 3.62 -7.72
C ARG A 138 6.84 4.49 -7.51
N GLY A 139 7.81 4.02 -6.72
CA GLY A 139 8.99 4.83 -6.35
C GLY A 139 8.62 6.11 -5.58
N LEU A 140 7.54 6.11 -4.80
CA LEU A 140 7.07 7.26 -4.05
C LEU A 140 7.71 7.33 -2.66
N ILE A 141 7.97 8.55 -2.21
CA ILE A 141 8.32 8.87 -0.83
C ILE A 141 7.16 9.67 -0.25
N CYS A 142 6.62 9.21 0.88
CA CYS A 142 5.61 9.95 1.63
C CYS A 142 6.30 10.75 2.73
N GLU A 143 6.19 12.08 2.66
CA GLU A 143 6.80 13.02 3.60
C GLU A 143 5.77 13.61 4.59
N ASP A 144 4.54 13.12 4.55
CA ASP A 144 3.48 13.54 5.47
C ASP A 144 3.88 13.27 6.93
N GLU A 145 3.60 14.22 7.82
CA GLU A 145 4.01 14.16 9.21
C GLU A 145 3.45 12.93 9.93
N GLU A 146 2.19 12.58 9.70
CA GLU A 146 1.54 11.43 10.33
C GLU A 146 2.10 10.12 9.77
N TYR A 147 2.37 10.07 8.47
CA TYR A 147 3.08 8.94 7.87
C TYR A 147 4.48 8.74 8.49
N LEU A 148 5.25 9.82 8.64
CA LEU A 148 6.60 9.75 9.21
C LEU A 148 6.58 9.32 10.68
N LYS A 149 5.61 9.79 11.48
CA LYS A 149 5.38 9.30 12.85
C LYS A 149 5.04 7.80 12.85
N GLY A 150 4.15 7.36 11.98
CA GLY A 150 3.77 5.95 11.84
C GLY A 150 4.92 5.05 11.36
N PHE A 151 5.81 5.59 10.51
CA PHE A 151 7.04 4.93 10.09
C PHE A 151 8.02 4.81 11.25
N GLN A 152 8.28 5.91 11.96
CA GLN A 152 9.19 5.93 13.11
C GLN A 152 8.77 4.93 14.18
N ALA A 153 7.47 4.85 14.48
CA ALA A 153 6.92 3.92 15.47
C ALA A 153 7.15 2.44 15.11
N ARG A 154 7.42 2.13 13.84
CA ARG A 154 7.66 0.77 13.33
C ARG A 154 9.13 0.41 13.16
N ILE A 155 10.03 1.36 13.37
CA ILE A 155 11.47 1.07 13.41
C ILE A 155 11.72 0.24 14.68
N PRO A 156 12.17 -1.03 14.56
CA PRO A 156 12.47 -1.85 15.73
C PRO A 156 13.53 -1.18 16.59
N ALA A 157 13.37 -1.25 17.91
CA ALA A 157 14.37 -0.72 18.84
C ALA A 157 15.69 -1.50 18.70
N VAL A 158 16.75 -0.83 18.25
CA VAL A 158 18.08 -1.44 18.13
C VAL A 158 18.70 -1.52 19.52
N ASN A 159 18.69 -2.71 20.11
CA ASN A 159 19.42 -3.01 21.33
C ASN A 159 20.66 -3.86 20.99
N THR A 160 21.86 -3.30 21.18
CA THR A 160 23.13 -3.98 20.88
C THR A 160 23.41 -5.19 21.77
N ALA A 161 22.70 -5.34 22.90
CA ALA A 161 22.79 -6.50 23.78
C ALA A 161 21.83 -7.64 23.40
N SER A 162 20.90 -7.42 22.44
CA SER A 162 19.94 -8.43 21.97
C SER A 162 20.20 -8.77 20.50
N THR A 163 20.72 -9.97 20.25
CA THR A 163 20.88 -10.52 18.90
C THR A 163 19.56 -10.62 18.14
N HIS A 164 18.45 -10.85 18.85
CA HIS A 164 17.11 -10.87 18.28
C HIS A 164 16.67 -9.48 17.76
N ASN A 165 16.80 -8.45 18.58
CA ASN A 165 16.45 -7.07 18.17
C ASN A 165 17.35 -6.58 17.03
N HIS A 166 18.62 -6.96 17.04
CA HIS A 166 19.55 -6.65 15.97
C HIS A 166 19.11 -7.28 14.64
N GLN A 167 18.65 -8.54 14.68
CA GLN A 167 18.14 -9.25 13.50
C GLN A 167 16.85 -8.63 12.97
N GLU A 168 15.89 -8.28 13.83
CA GLU A 168 14.64 -7.61 13.42
C GLU A 168 14.90 -6.26 12.73
N ALA A 169 15.85 -5.47 13.25
CA ALA A 169 16.24 -4.21 12.63
C ALA A 169 16.88 -4.40 11.25
N LEU A 170 17.71 -5.43 11.07
CA LEU A 170 18.30 -5.77 9.77
C LEU A 170 17.23 -6.19 8.76
N GLU A 171 16.26 -7.01 9.18
CA GLU A 171 15.14 -7.42 8.31
C GLU A 171 14.24 -6.25 7.93
N PHE A 172 13.98 -5.34 8.86
CA PHE A 172 13.26 -4.09 8.58
C PHE A 172 13.98 -3.25 7.51
N LEU A 173 15.28 -3.04 7.67
CA LEU A 173 16.09 -2.30 6.72
C LEU A 173 16.11 -2.97 5.34
N GLN A 174 16.25 -4.29 5.26
CA GLN A 174 16.22 -5.03 3.99
C GLN A 174 14.88 -4.86 3.24
N LYS A 175 13.77 -4.72 3.96
CA LYS A 175 12.42 -4.51 3.37
C LYS A 175 12.20 -3.08 2.83
N ILE A 176 12.96 -2.10 3.32
CA ILE A 176 12.78 -0.67 3.02
C ILE A 176 13.89 -0.13 2.09
N LEU A 177 15.11 -0.63 2.21
CA LEU A 177 16.27 -0.21 1.41
C LEU A 177 16.06 -0.29 -0.12
N PRO A 178 15.37 -1.29 -0.68
CA PRO A 178 15.06 -1.29 -2.12
C PRO A 178 14.22 -0.08 -2.55
N ALA A 179 13.33 0.41 -1.68
CA ALA A 179 12.49 1.59 -1.92
C ALA A 179 13.29 2.90 -1.91
N LEU A 180 14.32 2.97 -1.05
CA LEU A 180 15.19 4.14 -0.92
C LEU A 180 16.23 4.21 -2.05
N ARG A 181 16.63 3.07 -2.64
CA ARG A 181 17.56 3.04 -3.77
C ARG A 181 16.90 3.37 -5.11
N SER A 182 15.64 3.02 -5.31
CA SER A 182 14.92 3.29 -6.57
C SER A 182 14.48 4.75 -6.73
N SER A 183 14.38 5.52 -5.64
CA SER A 183 13.92 6.91 -5.65
C SER A 183 14.99 7.94 -6.01
N GLY A 184 16.24 7.53 -6.29
CA GLY A 184 17.32 8.41 -6.78
C GLY A 184 17.80 9.51 -5.80
N HIS A 185 17.09 9.73 -4.69
CA HIS A 185 17.37 10.81 -3.73
C HIS A 185 18.30 10.41 -2.58
N PHE A 186 18.69 9.15 -2.49
CA PHE A 186 19.51 8.64 -1.38
C PHE A 186 20.97 8.36 -1.77
N SER A 187 21.66 9.35 -2.36
CA SER A 187 23.12 9.37 -2.48
C SER A 187 23.74 9.93 -1.18
N GLY A 188 23.57 9.24 -0.04
CA GLY A 188 23.96 9.87 1.22
C GLY A 188 24.09 9.04 2.49
N TRP A 189 23.73 7.75 2.52
CA TRP A 189 24.10 6.93 3.68
C TRP A 189 25.55 6.47 3.54
N ARG A 190 26.49 7.32 3.98
CA ARG A 190 27.73 6.80 4.57
C ARG A 190 27.32 6.01 5.81
N ALA A 191 27.71 4.74 5.85
CA ALA A 191 27.57 3.93 7.05
C ALA A 191 28.14 4.72 8.26
N PRO A 192 27.44 4.79 9.40
CA PRO A 192 28.02 5.39 10.59
C PRO A 192 29.31 4.64 10.93
N CYS A 193 30.34 5.43 11.22
CA CYS A 193 31.72 5.04 11.42
C CYS A 193 31.86 4.14 12.67
N TRP A 194 31.45 2.87 12.59
CA TRP A 194 31.68 1.88 13.66
C TRP A 194 32.45 0.65 13.17
N ARG A 195 32.97 0.69 11.95
CA ARG A 195 33.97 -0.26 11.46
C ARG A 195 35.28 0.48 11.31
N ASN A 196 36.06 0.52 12.38
CA ASN A 196 37.53 0.63 12.39
C ASN A 196 38.03 0.49 13.83
N THR A 197 37.82 -0.68 14.42
CA THR A 197 38.77 -1.22 15.39
C THR A 197 39.32 -2.51 14.78
N PRO A 198 40.62 -2.56 14.43
CA PRO A 198 41.24 -3.84 14.15
C PRO A 198 41.39 -4.58 15.48
N THR A 199 40.51 -5.53 15.76
CA THR A 199 40.78 -6.54 16.80
C THR A 199 41.79 -7.52 16.21
N ASP A 200 43.07 -7.19 16.34
CA ASP A 200 44.16 -8.13 16.07
C ASP A 200 44.23 -9.11 17.25
N PHE A 201 43.49 -10.21 17.14
CA PHE A 201 43.68 -11.38 17.99
C PHE A 201 44.90 -12.14 17.48
N SER A 202 46.08 -11.83 17.99
CA SER A 202 47.24 -12.70 17.86
C SER A 202 48.21 -12.52 19.02
N THR A 203 48.56 -13.68 19.60
CA THR A 203 49.57 -13.99 20.62
C THR A 203 49.22 -13.82 22.11
N PRO A 204 49.31 -14.91 22.91
CA PRO A 204 49.22 -14.87 24.36
C PRO A 204 50.59 -14.52 24.95
N THR A 205 50.62 -13.70 26.01
CA THR A 205 51.82 -13.55 26.83
C THR A 205 51.51 -14.00 28.25
N ALA A 206 52.18 -15.08 28.63
CA ALA A 206 52.25 -15.58 30.00
C ALA A 206 53.18 -14.70 30.86
N ALA A 207 52.87 -14.67 32.15
CA ALA A 207 53.75 -14.51 33.32
C ALA A 207 54.76 -13.35 33.39
N CYS A 208 54.59 -12.51 34.41
CA CYS A 208 55.43 -12.50 35.62
C CYS A 208 54.62 -11.94 36.80
#